data_AF-A0AAN8A2S0-F1
#
_entry.id   AF-A0AAN8A2S0-F1
#
_cell.length_a   1.000
_cell.length_b   1.000
_cell.length_c   1.000
_cell.angle_alpha   90.00
_cell.angle_beta   90.00
_cell.angle_gamma   90.00
#
_symmetry.space_group_name_H-M   'P 1'
#
loop_
_entity.id
_entity.type
_entity.pdbx_description
1 polymer ?
#
loop_
_entity_poly.entity_id
_entity_poly.type
_entity_poly.pdbx_seq_one_letter_code
_entity_poly.pdbx_strand_id
1 'polypeptide(L)'
;MADPSSSPPTTPDKPLDPAFYTWSTFFSILTNTASPNDRTQYFKVKDQINEEADCKRCDKDKAWLFAYSPIIRFLTHQISLLGPEDGSASITPANVRCRRCDVKQSGGFSPEHGILVCANHLRNRGHLEDTLAHEMVHAYDHLRFKLDPYDLRHAACMEIRARVCETEGDVECDGETRV
;
A
#
# COMPACT_ATOMS: atom_id res chain seq x y z
N MET A 1 -20.75 22.36 -39.09
CA MET A 1 -21.29 21.15 -38.46
C MET A 1 -20.15 20.47 -37.70
N ALA A 2 -20.18 20.54 -36.37
CA ALA A 2 -19.52 19.64 -35.43
C ALA A 2 -19.90 20.12 -34.01
N ASP A 3 -20.83 19.43 -33.36
CA ASP A 3 -21.24 19.66 -31.98
C ASP A 3 -20.19 19.15 -30.98
N PRO A 4 -20.04 19.78 -29.79
CA PRO A 4 -19.14 19.32 -28.75
C PRO A 4 -19.73 18.14 -27.97
N SER A 5 -18.93 17.09 -27.84
CA SER A 5 -19.17 15.90 -27.02
C SER A 5 -19.47 16.28 -25.56
N SER A 6 -20.69 16.01 -25.08
CA SER A 6 -21.01 16.08 -23.66
C SER A 6 -20.60 14.78 -22.97
N SER A 7 -19.64 14.85 -22.05
CA SER A 7 -19.34 13.78 -21.10
C SER A 7 -20.56 13.55 -20.18
N PRO A 8 -20.99 12.31 -19.90
CA PRO A 8 -22.08 12.09 -18.95
C PRO A 8 -21.62 12.40 -17.51
N PRO A 9 -22.52 12.89 -16.64
CA PRO A 9 -22.18 13.30 -15.28
C PRO A 9 -21.90 12.11 -14.37
N THR A 10 -20.81 12.20 -13.60
CA THR A 10 -20.51 11.33 -12.46
C THR A 10 -21.68 11.40 -11.48
N THR A 11 -22.46 10.32 -11.42
CA THR A 11 -23.58 10.21 -10.50
C THR A 11 -23.02 9.91 -9.10
N PRO A 12 -23.51 10.58 -8.03
CA PRO A 12 -23.04 10.33 -6.67
C PRO A 12 -23.32 8.88 -6.27
N ASP A 13 -22.31 8.21 -5.71
CA ASP A 13 -22.37 6.83 -5.24
C ASP A 13 -23.59 6.63 -4.33
N LYS A 14 -24.56 5.83 -4.81
CA LYS A 14 -25.70 5.40 -4.00
C LYS A 14 -25.17 4.57 -2.81
N PRO A 15 -25.79 4.68 -1.62
CA PRO A 15 -25.46 3.79 -0.51
C PRO A 15 -25.63 2.34 -0.97
N LEU A 16 -24.59 1.54 -0.75
CA LEU A 16 -24.47 0.18 -1.26
C LEU A 16 -25.49 -0.72 -0.56
N ASP A 17 -26.26 -1.47 -1.35
CA ASP A 17 -27.35 -2.30 -0.85
C ASP A 17 -26.80 -3.53 -0.09
N PRO A 18 -27.14 -3.72 1.20
CA PRO A 18 -26.84 -4.94 1.96
C PRO A 18 -27.29 -6.23 1.25
N ALA A 19 -28.19 -6.14 0.27
CA ALA A 19 -28.63 -7.25 -0.59
C ALA A 19 -27.49 -8.04 -1.24
N PHE A 20 -26.33 -7.42 -1.51
CA PHE A 20 -25.20 -8.12 -2.11
C PHE A 20 -24.48 -9.05 -1.14
N TYR A 21 -24.52 -8.82 0.18
CA TYR A 21 -23.87 -9.68 1.18
C TYR A 21 -24.87 -10.70 1.76
N THR A 22 -25.54 -11.46 0.90
CA THR A 22 -26.51 -12.50 1.25
C THR A 22 -25.99 -13.91 0.95
N TRP A 23 -26.59 -14.94 1.57
CA TRP A 23 -26.24 -16.34 1.33
C TRP A 23 -26.44 -16.74 -0.15
N SER A 24 -27.49 -16.23 -0.81
CA SER A 24 -27.70 -16.46 -2.25
C SER A 24 -26.56 -15.93 -3.11
N THR A 25 -26.08 -14.71 -2.83
CA THR A 25 -24.96 -14.11 -3.57
C THR A 25 -23.66 -14.86 -3.28
N PHE A 26 -23.41 -15.21 -2.02
CA PHE A 26 -22.26 -16.04 -1.64
C PHE A 26 -22.25 -17.39 -2.37
N PHE A 27 -23.39 -18.09 -2.43
CA PHE A 27 -23.51 -19.36 -3.14
C PHE A 27 -23.29 -19.18 -4.63
N SER A 28 -23.86 -18.14 -5.25
CA SER A 28 -23.65 -17.88 -6.68
C SER A 28 -22.18 -17.60 -7.04
N ILE A 29 -21.43 -16.96 -6.14
CA ILE A 29 -19.99 -16.71 -6.32
C ILE A 29 -19.21 -18.03 -6.22
N LEU A 30 -19.57 -18.87 -5.24
CA LEU A 30 -18.95 -20.17 -4.98
C LEU A 30 -19.23 -21.18 -6.12
N THR A 31 -20.45 -21.19 -6.67
CA THR A 31 -20.81 -22.02 -7.83
C THR A 31 -20.35 -21.42 -9.16
N ASN A 32 -19.62 -20.30 -9.13
CA ASN A 32 -19.12 -19.59 -10.32
C ASN A 32 -20.23 -19.17 -11.31
N THR A 33 -21.45 -18.96 -10.84
CA THR A 33 -22.61 -18.54 -11.63
C THR A 33 -22.88 -17.04 -11.54
N ALA A 34 -22.23 -16.33 -10.61
CA ALA A 34 -22.34 -14.88 -10.45
C ALA A 34 -21.72 -14.11 -11.63
N SER A 35 -22.34 -12.99 -12.01
CA SER A 35 -21.77 -12.10 -13.02
C SER A 35 -20.47 -11.43 -12.51
N PRO A 36 -19.59 -10.97 -13.41
CA PRO A 36 -18.39 -10.23 -13.00
C PRO A 36 -18.69 -8.99 -12.15
N ASN A 37 -19.78 -8.28 -12.47
CA ASN A 37 -20.20 -7.10 -11.72
C ASN A 37 -20.63 -7.46 -10.30
N ASP A 38 -21.45 -8.51 -10.13
CA ASP A 38 -21.94 -8.92 -8.81
C ASP A 38 -20.80 -9.38 -7.90
N ARG A 39 -19.79 -10.04 -8.48
CA ARG A 39 -18.56 -10.40 -7.78
C ARG A 39 -17.81 -9.18 -7.27
N THR A 40 -17.62 -8.18 -8.13
CA THR A 40 -16.94 -6.94 -7.73
C THR A 40 -17.72 -6.20 -6.64
N GLN A 41 -19.05 -6.10 -6.76
CA GLN A 41 -19.87 -5.46 -5.73
C GLN A 41 -19.82 -6.21 -4.41
N TYR A 42 -19.89 -7.55 -4.43
CA TYR A 42 -19.75 -8.37 -3.23
C TYR A 42 -18.42 -8.10 -2.50
N PHE A 43 -17.29 -8.11 -3.22
CA PHE A 43 -15.99 -7.84 -2.60
C PHE A 43 -15.87 -6.41 -2.08
N LYS A 44 -16.40 -5.41 -2.80
CA LYS A 44 -16.42 -4.01 -2.34
C LYS A 44 -17.20 -3.84 -1.03
N VAL A 45 -18.41 -4.40 -0.96
CA VAL A 45 -19.24 -4.35 0.24
C VAL A 45 -18.56 -5.08 1.40
N LYS A 46 -17.98 -6.25 1.13
CA LYS A 46 -17.20 -7.01 2.13
C LYS A 46 -16.05 -6.19 2.69
N ASP A 47 -15.26 -5.54 1.83
CA ASP A 47 -14.10 -4.74 2.23
C ASP A 47 -14.52 -3.52 3.07
N GLN A 48 -15.67 -2.91 2.77
CA GLN A 48 -16.22 -1.80 3.57
C GLN A 48 -16.70 -2.26 4.94
N ILE A 49 -17.40 -3.40 5.02
CA ILE A 49 -17.88 -3.95 6.30
C ILE A 49 -16.69 -4.29 7.21
N ASN A 50 -15.62 -4.84 6.65
CA ASN A 50 -14.44 -5.27 7.41
C ASN A 50 -13.39 -4.17 7.61
N GLU A 51 -13.59 -2.97 7.04
CA GLU A 51 -12.59 -1.90 7.01
C GLU A 51 -12.04 -1.57 8.40
N GLU A 52 -12.91 -1.43 9.39
CA GLU A 52 -12.52 -1.10 10.75
C GLU A 52 -11.67 -2.22 11.39
N ALA A 53 -12.07 -3.48 11.18
CA ALA A 53 -11.36 -4.64 11.72
C ALA A 53 -9.99 -4.82 11.06
N ASP A 54 -9.91 -4.66 9.74
CA ASP A 54 -8.67 -4.77 8.98
C ASP A 54 -7.70 -3.63 9.32
N CYS A 55 -8.19 -2.39 9.44
CA CYS A 55 -7.35 -1.27 9.87
C CYS A 55 -6.82 -1.46 11.30
N LYS A 56 -7.66 -1.92 12.23
CA LYS A 56 -7.24 -2.25 13.61
C LYS A 56 -6.18 -3.34 13.65
N ARG A 57 -6.33 -4.39 12.83
CA ARG A 57 -5.31 -5.45 12.69
C ARG A 57 -3.99 -4.86 12.17
N CYS A 58 -4.06 -4.08 11.09
CA CYS A 58 -2.91 -3.44 10.47
C CYS A 58 -2.17 -2.51 11.45
N ASP A 59 -2.89 -1.68 12.21
CA ASP A 59 -2.26 -0.78 13.20
C ASP A 59 -1.59 -1.53 14.34
N LYS A 60 -2.19 -2.62 14.83
CA LYS A 60 -1.59 -3.49 15.85
C LYS A 60 -0.31 -4.15 15.33
N ASP A 61 -0.35 -4.72 14.14
CA ASP A 61 0.79 -5.42 13.54
C ASP A 61 1.90 -4.42 13.19
N LYS A 62 1.56 -3.24 12.66
CA LYS A 62 2.49 -2.13 12.44
C LYS A 62 3.22 -1.76 13.73
N ALA A 63 2.49 -1.53 14.83
CA ALA A 63 3.10 -1.17 16.10
C ALA A 63 4.08 -2.25 16.59
N TRP A 64 3.74 -3.52 16.39
CA TRP A 64 4.63 -4.64 16.70
C TRP A 64 5.90 -4.63 15.82
N LEU A 65 5.77 -4.38 14.52
CA LEU A 65 6.90 -4.34 13.59
C LEU A 65 7.89 -3.22 13.95
N PHE A 66 7.41 -2.01 14.21
CA PHE A 66 8.28 -0.92 14.64
C PHE A 66 9.02 -1.21 15.96
N ALA A 67 8.44 -2.01 16.85
CA ALA A 67 9.07 -2.38 18.11
C ALA A 67 10.08 -3.53 17.98
N TYR A 68 9.77 -4.55 17.17
CA TYR A 68 10.47 -5.84 17.22
C TYR A 68 11.14 -6.26 15.91
N SER A 69 10.67 -5.79 14.74
CA SER A 69 11.24 -6.22 13.46
C SER A 69 12.64 -5.61 13.26
N PRO A 70 13.68 -6.45 13.02
CA PRO A 70 15.03 -5.95 12.74
C PRO A 70 15.09 -5.10 11.48
N ILE A 71 14.43 -5.53 10.40
CA ILE A 71 14.47 -4.85 9.10
C ILE A 71 13.79 -3.47 9.16
N ILE A 72 12.60 -3.39 9.77
CA ILE A 72 11.88 -2.12 9.90
C ILE A 72 12.65 -1.14 10.79
N ARG A 73 13.26 -1.62 11.87
CA ARG A 73 14.06 -0.79 12.76
C ARG A 73 15.34 -0.31 12.08
N PHE A 74 16.01 -1.18 11.33
CA PHE A 74 17.19 -0.83 10.54
C PHE A 74 16.86 0.26 9.51
N LEU A 75 15.82 0.06 8.71
CA LEU A 75 15.39 1.05 7.70
C LEU A 75 14.96 2.37 8.35
N THR A 76 14.23 2.33 9.46
CA THR A 76 13.83 3.54 10.21
C THR A 76 15.08 4.32 10.65
N HIS A 77 16.09 3.62 11.16
CA HIS A 77 17.35 4.24 11.57
C HIS A 77 18.09 4.84 10.38
N GLN A 78 18.27 4.10 9.27
CA GLN A 78 18.96 4.61 8.08
C GLN A 78 18.28 5.85 7.48
N ILE A 79 16.94 5.84 7.40
CA ILE A 79 16.17 7.00 6.94
C ILE A 79 16.38 8.20 7.88
N SER A 80 16.39 7.97 9.20
CA SER A 80 16.60 9.04 10.18
C SER A 80 17.98 9.70 10.07
N LEU A 81 19.01 8.97 9.60
CA LEU A 81 20.35 9.52 9.37
C LEU A 81 20.42 10.41 8.12
N LEU A 82 19.55 10.18 7.14
CA LEU A 82 19.49 10.96 5.90
C LEU A 82 18.51 12.14 5.98
N GLY A 83 17.51 12.05 6.85
CA GLY A 83 16.48 13.07 7.01
C GLY A 83 17.04 14.40 7.55
N PRO A 84 16.35 15.52 7.32
CA PRO A 84 16.72 16.80 7.94
C PRO A 84 16.50 16.76 9.46
N GLU A 85 17.21 17.61 10.20
CA GLU A 85 17.11 17.67 11.68
C GLU A 85 15.71 18.05 12.19
N ASP A 86 14.85 18.61 11.32
CA ASP A 86 13.45 18.91 11.62
C ASP A 86 12.55 17.66 11.71
N GLY A 87 13.07 16.49 11.33
CA GLY A 87 12.34 15.22 11.37
C GLY A 87 11.25 15.09 10.30
N SER A 88 11.14 16.04 9.36
CA SER A 88 10.11 16.07 8.32
C SER A 88 10.13 14.84 7.41
N ALA A 89 11.31 14.26 7.19
CA ALA A 89 11.52 13.07 6.37
C ALA A 89 11.55 11.75 7.17
N SER A 90 11.33 11.78 8.48
CA SER A 90 11.40 10.59 9.31
C SER A 90 10.17 9.68 9.14
N ILE A 91 10.38 8.37 8.99
CA ILE A 91 9.29 7.40 8.96
C ILE A 91 8.98 6.95 10.39
N THR A 92 7.90 7.48 10.95
CA THR A 92 7.39 7.10 12.27
C THR A 92 6.09 6.30 12.14
N PRO A 93 5.66 5.56 13.18
CA PRO A 93 4.37 4.88 13.18
C PRO A 93 3.16 5.79 12.90
N ALA A 94 3.32 7.11 13.12
CA ALA A 94 2.31 8.11 12.81
C ALA A 94 2.23 8.45 11.31
N ASN A 95 3.36 8.37 10.60
CA ASN A 95 3.46 8.65 9.16
C ASN A 95 3.09 7.43 8.30
N VAL A 96 2.90 6.26 8.93
CA VAL A 96 2.40 5.04 8.27
C VAL A 96 0.90 4.88 8.55
N ARG A 97 0.08 5.02 7.50
CA ARG A 97 -1.38 5.00 7.59
C ARG A 97 -1.96 3.70 7.03
N CYS A 98 -2.63 2.94 7.88
CA CYS A 98 -3.45 1.80 7.46
C CYS A 98 -4.85 2.28 7.03
N ARG A 99 -5.22 2.05 5.77
CA ARG A 99 -6.52 2.42 5.19
C ARG A 99 -7.01 1.35 4.22
N ARG A 100 -8.28 1.40 3.87
CA ARG A 100 -8.84 0.61 2.76
C ARG A 100 -8.42 1.24 1.43
N CYS A 101 -8.06 0.41 0.46
CA CYS A 101 -7.77 0.83 -0.91
C CYS A 101 -8.75 0.17 -1.88
N ASP A 102 -9.21 0.92 -2.88
CA ASP A 102 -10.06 0.39 -3.95
C ASP A 102 -9.24 -0.31 -5.05
N VAL A 103 -7.97 0.08 -5.17
CA VAL A 103 -7.00 -0.47 -6.12
C VAL A 103 -6.27 -1.66 -5.51
N LYS A 104 -5.98 -2.68 -6.33
CA LYS A 104 -5.26 -3.89 -5.92
C LYS A 104 -3.76 -3.61 -5.72
N GLN A 105 -3.42 -2.95 -4.62
CA GLN A 105 -2.05 -2.71 -4.18
C GLN A 105 -1.94 -2.97 -2.68
N SER A 106 -0.75 -3.35 -2.19
CA SER A 106 -0.53 -3.58 -0.76
C SER A 106 -0.19 -2.30 0.01
N GLY A 107 0.43 -1.32 -0.67
CA GLY A 107 0.85 -0.05 -0.08
C GLY A 107 1.26 0.98 -1.12
N GLY A 108 1.87 2.07 -0.66
CA GLY A 108 2.51 3.07 -1.50
C GLY A 108 3.19 4.17 -0.67
N PHE A 109 4.31 4.68 -1.17
CA PHE A 109 5.06 5.79 -0.59
C PHE A 109 4.77 7.13 -1.29
N SER A 110 4.59 8.19 -0.50
CA SER A 110 4.54 9.58 -0.96
C SER A 110 5.45 10.44 -0.08
N PRO A 111 6.35 11.27 -0.67
CA PRO A 111 7.21 12.17 0.10
C PRO A 111 6.44 13.16 0.99
N GLU A 112 5.23 13.54 0.59
CA GLU A 112 4.41 14.52 1.31
C GLU A 112 3.54 13.88 2.41
N HIS A 113 3.07 12.65 2.18
CA HIS A 113 2.07 12.00 3.04
C HIS A 113 2.62 10.82 3.86
N GLY A 114 3.83 10.36 3.56
CA GLY A 114 4.44 9.18 4.17
C GLY A 114 4.01 7.89 3.47
N ILE A 115 3.81 6.83 4.25
CA ILE A 115 3.51 5.49 3.74
C ILE A 115 2.03 5.17 3.94
N LEU A 116 1.36 4.80 2.85
CA LEU A 116 0.02 4.23 2.86
C LEU A 116 0.13 2.71 2.84
N VAL A 117 -0.63 2.03 3.69
CA VAL A 117 -0.77 0.58 3.69
C VAL A 117 -2.23 0.21 3.50
N CYS A 118 -2.51 -0.63 2.50
CA CYS A 118 -3.84 -1.07 2.13
C CYS A 118 -4.26 -2.29 2.96
N ALA A 119 -4.96 -2.04 4.06
CA ALA A 119 -5.28 -3.05 5.07
C ALA A 119 -6.11 -4.24 4.54
N ASN A 120 -6.95 -4.00 3.53
CA ASN A 120 -7.80 -5.01 2.87
C ASN A 120 -7.02 -5.95 1.94
N HIS A 121 -5.77 -5.61 1.58
CA HIS A 121 -4.92 -6.42 0.71
C HIS A 121 -3.81 -7.17 1.46
N LEU A 122 -3.70 -6.97 2.78
CA LEU A 122 -2.75 -7.69 3.63
C LEU A 122 -3.23 -9.09 3.97
N ARG A 123 -2.31 -10.06 3.95
CA ARG A 123 -2.63 -11.49 4.23
C ARG A 123 -2.34 -11.84 5.68
N ASN A 124 -1.19 -11.40 6.17
CA ASN A 124 -0.68 -11.65 7.51
C ASN A 124 0.37 -10.57 7.85
N ARG A 125 0.92 -10.65 9.07
CA ARG A 125 1.95 -9.71 9.54
C ARG A 125 3.24 -9.74 8.70
N GLY A 126 3.64 -10.90 8.17
CA GLY A 126 4.81 -11.00 7.28
C GLY A 126 4.60 -10.19 6.00
N HIS A 127 3.43 -10.33 5.35
CA HIS A 127 3.09 -9.52 4.18
C HIS A 127 3.07 -8.01 4.50
N LEU A 128 2.69 -7.62 5.73
CA LEU A 128 2.79 -6.23 6.17
C LEU A 128 4.25 -5.79 6.35
N GLU A 129 5.12 -6.64 6.90
CA GLU A 129 6.55 -6.38 7.05
C GLU A 129 7.21 -6.17 5.70
N ASP A 130 6.96 -7.07 4.74
CA ASP A 130 7.48 -6.99 3.38
C ASP A 130 7.01 -5.71 2.67
N THR A 131 5.70 -5.44 2.74
CA THR A 131 5.11 -4.22 2.16
C THR A 131 5.72 -2.97 2.79
N LEU A 132 5.85 -2.94 4.12
CA LEU A 132 6.39 -1.77 4.81
C LEU A 132 7.86 -1.56 4.49
N ALA A 133 8.66 -2.63 4.44
CA ALA A 133 10.07 -2.58 4.06
C ALA A 133 10.23 -2.06 2.62
N HIS A 134 9.43 -2.57 1.69
CA HIS A 134 9.39 -2.12 0.31
C HIS A 134 9.16 -0.60 0.21
N GLU A 135 8.12 -0.09 0.87
CA GLU A 135 7.82 1.34 0.86
C GLU A 135 8.86 2.19 1.61
N MET A 136 9.53 1.64 2.62
CA MET A 136 10.63 2.32 3.32
C MET A 136 11.89 2.42 2.47
N VAL A 137 12.16 1.45 1.59
CA VAL A 137 13.25 1.57 0.60
C VAL A 137 12.92 2.70 -0.38
N HIS A 138 11.67 2.83 -0.86
CA HIS A 138 11.27 3.98 -1.68
C HIS A 138 11.52 5.32 -0.96
N ALA A 139 11.23 5.39 0.34
CA ALA A 139 11.52 6.56 1.15
C ALA A 139 13.02 6.85 1.28
N TYR A 140 13.83 5.81 1.52
CA TYR A 140 15.29 5.92 1.59
C TYR A 140 15.89 6.41 0.27
N ASP A 141 15.45 5.83 -0.85
CA ASP A 141 15.93 6.16 -2.20
C ASP A 141 15.62 7.61 -2.55
N HIS A 142 14.42 8.06 -2.19
CA HIS A 142 13.98 9.44 -2.41
C HIS A 142 14.90 10.44 -1.70
N LEU A 143 15.31 10.16 -0.45
CA LEU A 143 16.20 11.02 0.32
C LEU A 143 17.66 10.94 -0.15
N ARG A 144 18.12 9.73 -0.49
CA ARG A 144 19.54 9.49 -0.82
C ARG A 144 19.91 9.96 -2.22
N PHE A 145 19.10 9.62 -3.22
CA PHE A 145 19.48 9.71 -4.63
C PHE A 145 18.76 10.83 -5.40
N LYS A 146 17.78 11.52 -4.78
CA LYS A 146 17.01 12.63 -5.40
C LYS A 146 16.54 12.29 -6.82
N LEU A 147 15.95 11.10 -6.97
CA LEU A 147 15.51 10.56 -8.25
C LEU A 147 14.25 11.28 -8.76
N ASP A 148 14.17 11.46 -10.08
CA ASP A 148 12.97 11.97 -10.74
C ASP A 148 11.96 10.81 -10.93
N PRO A 149 10.80 10.83 -10.25
CA PRO A 149 9.79 9.77 -10.38
C PRO A 149 9.13 9.74 -11.77
N TYR A 150 9.28 10.80 -12.58
CA TYR A 150 8.74 10.86 -13.93
C TYR A 150 9.69 10.25 -14.99
N ASP A 151 10.95 9.95 -14.65
CA ASP A 151 11.83 9.14 -15.49
C ASP A 151 11.56 7.65 -15.22
N LEU A 152 11.02 6.97 -16.22
CA LEU A 152 10.69 5.55 -16.16
C LEU A 152 11.89 4.66 -15.78
N ARG A 153 13.12 5.09 -16.09
CA ARG A 153 14.33 4.34 -15.74
C ARG A 153 14.61 4.45 -14.25
N HIS A 154 14.47 5.65 -13.68
CA HIS A 154 14.66 5.84 -12.24
C HIS A 154 13.59 5.10 -11.44
N ALA A 155 12.33 5.19 -11.86
CA ALA A 155 11.23 4.44 -11.24
C ALA A 155 11.48 2.92 -11.29
N ALA A 156 11.92 2.38 -12.43
CA ALA A 156 12.24 0.96 -12.56
C ALA A 156 13.43 0.55 -11.68
N CYS A 157 14.48 1.37 -11.59
CA CYS A 157 15.63 1.10 -10.73
C CYS A 157 15.25 1.05 -9.24
N MET A 158 14.41 1.98 -8.77
CA MET A 158 13.91 2.00 -7.39
C MET A 158 13.10 0.73 -7.08
N GLU A 159 12.23 0.31 -8.00
CA GLU A 159 11.39 -0.87 -7.82
C GLU A 159 12.21 -2.17 -7.76
N ILE A 160 13.26 -2.28 -8.58
CA ILE A 160 14.21 -3.41 -8.53
C ILE A 160 14.89 -3.46 -7.17
N ARG A 161 15.35 -2.31 -6.66
CA ARG A 161 16.03 -2.20 -5.36
C ARG A 161 15.12 -2.59 -4.19
N ALA A 162 13.91 -2.05 -4.18
CA ALA A 162 12.91 -2.35 -3.15
C ALA A 162 12.59 -3.85 -3.10
N ARG A 163 12.43 -4.48 -4.28
CA ARG A 163 12.16 -5.93 -4.38
C ARG A 163 13.33 -6.80 -3.95
N VAL A 164 14.58 -6.41 -4.26
CA VAL A 164 15.76 -7.17 -3.84
C VAL A 164 15.92 -7.15 -2.32
N CYS A 165 15.73 -5.99 -1.68
CA CYS A 165 15.82 -5.86 -0.22
C CYS A 165 14.71 -6.66 0.50
N GLU A 166 13.54 -6.84 -0.14
CA GLU A 166 12.46 -7.71 0.35
C GLU A 166 12.81 -9.21 0.28
N THR A 167 13.43 -9.68 -0.81
CA THR A 167 13.67 -11.12 -1.04
C THR A 167 14.94 -11.68 -0.39
N GLU A 168 15.96 -10.85 -0.17
CA GLU A 168 17.30 -11.30 0.26
C GLU A 168 17.54 -11.23 1.78
N GLY A 169 16.60 -10.66 2.54
CA GLY A 169 16.45 -10.88 3.98
C GLY A 169 17.55 -10.41 4.95
N ASP A 170 18.84 -10.34 4.59
CA ASP A 170 19.90 -10.15 5.60
C ASP A 170 21.27 -9.57 5.16
N VAL A 171 21.57 -9.28 3.88
CA VAL A 171 22.99 -9.01 3.52
C VAL A 171 23.29 -7.74 2.70
N GLU A 172 22.38 -7.16 1.91
CA GLU A 172 22.82 -6.12 0.97
C GLU A 172 21.76 -5.07 0.64
N CYS A 173 21.27 -4.36 1.67
CA CYS A 173 20.57 -3.07 1.45
C CYS A 173 21.55 -1.86 1.54
N ASP A 174 22.86 -2.13 1.71
CA ASP A 174 23.92 -1.15 1.51
C ASP A 174 24.01 -0.85 0.01
N GLY A 175 23.40 0.26 -0.40
CA GLY A 175 23.27 0.71 -1.79
C GLY A 175 24.56 1.03 -2.55
N GLU A 176 25.59 0.20 -2.47
CA GLU A 176 26.79 0.25 -3.30
C GLU A 176 26.55 -0.51 -4.62
N THR A 177 25.62 -0.01 -5.43
CA THR A 177 25.59 -0.39 -6.85
C THR A 177 26.75 0.35 -7.52
N ARG A 178 27.93 -0.27 -7.58
CA ARG A 178 28.99 0.18 -8.50
C ARG A 178 28.46 0.03 -9.92
N VAL A 179 28.20 1.19 -10.55
CA VAL A 179 28.12 1.32 -12.01
C VAL A 179 29.52 1.12 -12.60
#